data_AF-A0A5J6N6Y7-F1
#
_entry.id   AF-A0A5J6N6Y7-F1
#
_cell.length_a   1.000
_cell.length_b   1.000
_cell.length_c   1.000
_cell.angle_alpha   90.00
_cell.angle_beta   90.00
_cell.angle_gamma   90.00
#
_symmetry.space_group_name_H-M   'P 1'
#
loop_
_entity.id
_entity.type
_entity.pdbx_description
1 polymer ?
#
loop_
_entity_poly.entity_id
_entity_poly.type
_entity_poly.pdbx_seq_one_letter_code
_entity_poly.pdbx_strand_id
1 'polypeptide(L)'
;MATKSDPRAAKEPAKEAPSRFYDGRNAVAHAVRVAMAGTKLKIVATDGRLLAEWPLSELEVVDMPGAGSGGAYALAGDLAKGGGARLILADGGTRNMLLALRPDLTKWRRRRSYRGLKRAAIWGVVVAALLGVLYVAFPILAEEAAQATPRRWEAPLGNSMREAFLSLSPTCHGSAGLAALTALISRLAPDEIEDPPLTLDVIDGSMVNAFALPGNHIVVFRGLIDKAESGDEVAGVLAHELAHLDLRHPLQGAIQQLGVGAALTLALGGSDVGNVGQILVGFTYTRRMEAAADARGVALLEAAGLRADGLASFFRKLKPEESQGILPDWLASHPGLAERIAATDRPATGMHALDTEEWRALKAVCAKDATGASTGDTDEESTAPDAGAGTSTTTAPSGSTTENAPASGGNAQQGKPRKSVP
;
A
#
# COMPACT_ATOMS: atom_id res chain seq x y z
N MET A 1 34.83 52.03 -47.70
CA MET A 1 34.31 51.10 -46.68
C MET A 1 35.09 49.80 -46.78
N ALA A 2 35.53 49.31 -45.62
CA ALA A 2 36.52 48.27 -45.45
C ALA A 2 35.96 46.85 -45.63
N THR A 3 36.85 45.96 -46.09
CA THR A 3 37.08 44.56 -45.68
C THR A 3 35.89 43.58 -45.56
N LYS A 4 35.98 42.49 -46.33
CA LYS A 4 36.06 41.14 -45.74
C LYS A 4 36.59 40.13 -46.75
N SER A 5 37.86 39.78 -46.59
CA SER A 5 38.47 38.54 -47.07
C SER A 5 37.84 37.36 -46.33
N ASP A 6 37.29 36.38 -47.08
CA ASP A 6 36.79 35.11 -46.52
C ASP A 6 37.85 34.02 -46.74
N PRO A 7 38.51 33.52 -45.67
CA PRO A 7 39.53 32.50 -45.75
C PRO A 7 38.87 31.11 -45.70
N ARG A 8 38.50 30.57 -46.86
CA ARG A 8 38.34 29.10 -46.97
C ARG A 8 39.72 28.46 -47.03
N ALA A 9 40.38 28.44 -45.87
CA ALA A 9 41.41 27.46 -45.59
C ALA A 9 40.79 26.09 -45.83
N ALA A 10 41.29 25.39 -46.85
CA ALA A 10 41.09 23.95 -46.96
C ALA A 10 41.60 23.34 -45.66
N LYS A 11 40.68 22.91 -44.78
CA LYS A 11 41.01 22.06 -43.64
C LYS A 11 41.69 20.84 -44.24
N GLU A 12 42.98 20.65 -43.94
CA GLU A 12 43.65 19.38 -44.18
C GLU A 12 42.73 18.25 -43.70
N PRO A 13 42.57 17.15 -44.47
CA PRO A 13 41.83 16.01 -43.98
C PRO A 13 42.49 15.56 -42.67
N ALA A 14 41.72 15.57 -41.59
CA ALA A 14 42.17 15.07 -40.30
C ALA A 14 42.76 13.68 -40.53
N LYS A 15 44.04 13.47 -40.19
CA LYS A 15 44.71 12.16 -40.27
C LYS A 15 43.79 11.12 -39.62
N GLU A 16 43.21 10.22 -40.42
CA GLU A 16 42.39 9.14 -39.89
C GLU A 16 43.23 8.37 -38.89
N ALA A 17 42.69 8.18 -37.68
CA ALA A 17 43.38 7.40 -36.66
C ALA A 17 43.62 5.98 -37.20
N PRO A 18 44.78 5.34 -36.90
CA PRO A 18 45.04 4.00 -37.39
C PRO A 18 44.06 2.99 -36.77
N SER A 19 43.63 2.01 -37.57
CA SER A 19 42.82 0.89 -37.07
C SER A 19 43.60 0.10 -36.01
N ARG A 20 42.89 -0.42 -35.01
CA ARG A 20 43.50 -1.10 -33.85
C ARG A 20 42.95 -2.50 -33.69
N PHE A 21 43.81 -3.45 -33.37
CA PHE A 21 43.44 -4.83 -33.08
C PHE A 21 43.82 -5.23 -31.66
N TYR A 22 42.90 -5.90 -30.97
CA TYR A 22 43.07 -6.54 -29.68
C TYR A 22 42.91 -8.05 -29.88
N ASP A 23 43.87 -8.83 -29.41
CA ASP A 23 43.90 -10.29 -29.59
C ASP A 23 42.93 -11.05 -28.66
N GLY A 24 42.34 -10.36 -27.69
CA GLY A 24 41.41 -10.94 -26.71
C GLY A 24 42.08 -11.77 -25.61
N ARG A 25 43.41 -11.85 -25.61
CA ARG A 25 44.21 -12.50 -24.56
C ARG A 25 44.83 -11.46 -23.63
N ASN A 26 45.23 -10.32 -24.18
CA ASN A 26 45.81 -9.20 -23.44
C ASN A 26 45.14 -7.87 -23.86
N ALA A 27 45.22 -6.85 -22.99
CA ALA A 27 44.64 -5.53 -23.26
C ALA A 27 45.51 -4.64 -24.18
N VAL A 28 46.50 -5.22 -24.88
CA VAL A 28 47.43 -4.48 -25.74
C VAL A 28 46.78 -4.20 -27.09
N ALA A 29 46.80 -2.93 -27.51
CA ALA A 29 46.31 -2.53 -28.82
C ALA A 29 47.45 -2.58 -29.85
N HIS A 30 47.24 -3.34 -30.93
CA HIS A 30 48.14 -3.37 -32.08
C HIS A 30 47.61 -2.44 -33.18
N ALA A 31 48.45 -1.51 -33.68
CA ALA A 31 48.11 -0.74 -34.87
C ALA A 31 48.16 -1.67 -36.10
N VAL A 32 47.07 -1.68 -36.88
CA VAL A 32 46.88 -2.63 -37.97
C VAL A 32 46.41 -1.97 -39.26
N ARG A 33 46.80 -2.56 -40.38
CA ARG A 33 46.12 -2.41 -41.68
C ARG A 33 45.22 -3.60 -41.89
N VAL A 34 44.10 -3.35 -42.54
CA VAL A 34 43.10 -4.38 -42.81
C VAL A 34 42.98 -4.53 -44.31
N ALA A 35 43.07 -5.76 -44.79
CA ALA A 35 42.99 -6.08 -46.20
C ALA A 35 41.94 -7.16 -46.44
N MET A 36 41.26 -7.06 -47.56
CA MET A 36 40.27 -8.03 -47.99
C MET A 36 40.95 -9.09 -48.86
N ALA A 37 40.79 -10.37 -48.52
CA ALA A 37 41.29 -11.49 -49.31
C ALA A 37 40.14 -12.49 -49.54
N GLY A 38 39.44 -12.34 -50.67
CA GLY A 38 38.24 -13.11 -50.97
C GLY A 38 37.15 -12.87 -49.92
N THR A 39 36.72 -13.94 -49.23
CA THR A 39 35.70 -13.91 -48.17
C THR A 39 36.28 -13.73 -46.76
N LYS A 40 37.55 -13.35 -46.64
CA LYS A 40 38.25 -13.17 -45.36
C LYS A 40 38.78 -11.74 -45.21
N LEU A 41 38.73 -11.26 -43.98
CA LEU A 41 39.38 -10.05 -43.51
C LEU A 41 40.75 -10.40 -42.93
N LYS A 42 41.82 -9.95 -43.58
CA LYS A 42 43.19 -10.08 -43.06
C LYS A 42 43.54 -8.88 -42.21
N ILE A 43 43.98 -9.14 -40.99
CA ILE A 43 44.43 -8.13 -40.03
C ILE A 43 45.95 -8.22 -39.97
N VAL A 44 46.62 -7.19 -40.45
CA VAL A 44 48.07 -7.16 -40.64
C VAL A 44 48.65 -6.03 -39.80
N ALA A 45 49.68 -6.31 -39.01
CA ALA A 45 50.41 -5.28 -38.29
C ALA A 45 51.08 -4.29 -39.26
N THR A 46 51.42 -3.10 -38.77
CA THR A 46 52.09 -2.07 -39.57
C THR A 46 53.42 -2.53 -40.17
N ASP A 47 54.11 -3.45 -39.49
CA ASP A 47 55.34 -4.13 -39.89
C ASP A 47 55.16 -5.23 -40.96
N GLY A 48 53.92 -5.51 -41.38
CA GLY A 48 53.60 -6.50 -42.41
C GLY A 48 53.29 -7.90 -41.88
N ARG A 49 53.39 -8.15 -40.57
CA ARG A 49 53.05 -9.45 -39.98
C ARG A 49 51.54 -9.68 -39.94
N LEU A 50 51.08 -10.84 -40.43
CA LEU A 50 49.69 -11.25 -40.32
C LEU A 50 49.36 -11.59 -38.85
N LEU A 51 48.39 -10.89 -38.26
CA LEU A 51 47.96 -11.08 -36.88
C LEU A 51 46.73 -11.99 -36.76
N ALA A 52 45.79 -11.87 -37.69
CA ALA A 52 44.58 -12.70 -37.72
C ALA A 52 43.94 -12.72 -39.11
N GLU A 53 43.19 -13.78 -39.40
CA GLU A 53 42.27 -13.85 -40.53
C GLU A 53 40.87 -14.19 -40.04
N TRP A 54 39.92 -13.31 -40.31
CA TRP A 54 38.52 -13.49 -39.90
C TRP A 54 37.63 -13.73 -41.12
N PRO A 55 36.86 -14.82 -41.17
CA PRO A 55 35.82 -14.98 -42.18
C PRO A 55 34.83 -13.83 -42.11
N LEU A 56 34.50 -13.23 -43.24
CA LEU A 56 33.55 -12.12 -43.28
C LEU A 56 32.21 -12.54 -42.69
N SER A 57 31.79 -13.79 -42.85
CA SER A 57 30.57 -14.38 -42.30
C SER A 57 30.49 -14.31 -40.77
N GLU A 58 31.64 -14.36 -40.10
CA GLU A 58 31.74 -14.45 -38.63
C GLU A 58 31.89 -13.08 -37.95
N LEU A 59 31.94 -12.00 -38.72
CA LEU A 59 32.06 -10.65 -38.17
C LEU A 59 30.74 -10.20 -37.55
N GLU A 60 30.83 -9.72 -36.31
CA GLU A 60 29.76 -9.01 -35.63
C GLU A 60 30.23 -7.64 -35.15
N VAL A 61 29.38 -6.63 -35.30
CA VAL A 61 29.59 -5.32 -34.66
C VAL A 61 29.30 -5.47 -33.17
N VAL A 62 30.18 -4.96 -32.31
CA VAL A 62 30.05 -5.05 -30.84
C VAL A 62 29.81 -3.68 -30.22
N ASP A 63 30.37 -2.63 -30.85
CA ASP A 63 30.21 -1.23 -30.43
C ASP A 63 30.46 -0.27 -31.61
N MET A 64 29.85 0.91 -31.55
CA MET A 64 30.18 2.06 -32.40
C MET A 64 30.44 3.25 -31.47
N PRO A 65 31.68 3.74 -31.35
CA PRO A 65 31.96 4.91 -30.57
C PRO A 65 31.26 6.12 -31.20
N GLY A 66 30.72 7.01 -30.35
CA GLY A 66 29.85 8.11 -30.76
C GLY A 66 30.48 9.10 -31.73
N ALA A 67 29.67 10.03 -32.24
CA ALA A 67 29.95 10.95 -33.35
C ALA A 67 31.26 11.80 -33.27
N GLY A 68 31.98 11.79 -32.14
CA GLY A 68 33.30 12.42 -31.99
C GLY A 68 34.51 11.52 -32.28
N SER A 69 34.31 10.25 -32.65
CA SER A 69 35.38 9.24 -32.77
C SER A 69 35.78 8.84 -34.19
N GLY A 70 35.32 9.58 -35.22
CA GLY A 70 35.63 9.26 -36.62
C GLY A 70 34.81 8.12 -37.23
N GLY A 71 33.82 7.59 -36.52
CA GLY A 71 32.92 6.54 -37.03
C GLY A 71 33.56 5.16 -37.08
N ALA A 72 34.37 4.82 -36.09
CA ALA A 72 35.06 3.54 -36.06
C ALA A 72 34.11 2.36 -35.77
N TYR A 73 34.33 1.19 -36.36
CA TYR A 73 33.54 -0.02 -36.06
C TYR A 73 34.34 -0.93 -35.13
N ALA A 74 33.81 -1.27 -33.96
CA ALA A 74 34.36 -2.36 -33.15
C ALA A 74 33.75 -3.68 -33.64
N LEU A 75 34.53 -4.47 -34.37
CA LEU A 75 34.19 -5.80 -34.81
C LEU A 75 34.79 -6.83 -33.88
N ALA A 76 34.10 -7.94 -33.69
CA ALA A 76 34.71 -9.14 -33.16
C ALA A 76 34.56 -10.27 -34.18
N GLY A 77 35.63 -11.04 -34.33
CA GLY A 77 35.61 -12.34 -34.98
C GLY A 77 35.45 -13.41 -33.91
N ASP A 78 34.58 -14.38 -34.16
CA ASP A 78 34.44 -15.58 -33.33
C ASP A 78 33.90 -15.35 -31.90
N LEU A 79 33.02 -14.36 -31.70
CA LEU A 79 32.28 -14.16 -30.43
C LEU A 79 31.46 -15.39 -30.01
N ALA A 80 31.01 -16.19 -30.98
CA ALA A 80 30.28 -17.43 -30.75
C ALA A 80 31.12 -18.51 -30.03
N LYS A 81 32.46 -18.41 -30.06
CA LYS A 81 33.39 -19.32 -29.36
C LYS A 81 34.07 -18.68 -28.13
N GLY A 82 33.61 -17.49 -27.69
CA GLY A 82 34.11 -16.86 -26.46
C GLY A 82 35.44 -16.10 -26.59
N GLY A 83 35.93 -15.84 -27.81
CA GLY A 83 37.14 -15.05 -28.03
C GLY A 83 36.92 -13.55 -27.77
N GLY A 84 37.76 -12.92 -26.94
CA GLY A 84 37.68 -11.50 -26.61
C GLY A 84 38.28 -10.55 -27.66
N ALA A 85 38.64 -11.06 -28.85
CA ALA A 85 39.39 -10.31 -29.85
C ALA A 85 38.53 -9.23 -30.51
N ARG A 86 39.09 -8.03 -30.67
CA ARG A 86 38.35 -6.85 -31.18
C ARG A 86 39.17 -6.10 -32.21
N LEU A 87 38.55 -5.76 -33.32
CA LEU A 87 39.12 -4.88 -34.35
C LEU A 87 38.34 -3.56 -34.34
N ILE A 88 39.02 -2.46 -34.07
CA ILE A 88 38.50 -1.11 -34.24
C ILE A 88 38.93 -0.61 -35.62
N LEU A 89 38.00 -0.60 -36.56
CA LEU A 89 38.19 -0.07 -37.91
C LEU A 89 37.98 1.43 -37.93
N ALA A 90 39.04 2.20 -38.05
CA ALA A 90 38.99 3.66 -38.13
C ALA A 90 39.11 4.21 -39.56
N ASP A 91 39.59 3.39 -40.51
CA ASP A 91 39.69 3.74 -41.93
C ASP A 91 38.30 3.78 -42.60
N GLY A 92 37.92 4.95 -43.11
CA GLY A 92 36.63 5.16 -43.76
C GLY A 92 36.47 4.32 -45.04
N GLY A 93 37.56 4.07 -45.77
CA GLY A 93 37.56 3.32 -47.03
C GLY A 93 37.23 1.84 -46.83
N THR A 94 38.03 1.16 -46.00
CA THR A 94 37.82 -0.27 -45.65
C THR A 94 36.47 -0.48 -44.99
N ARG A 95 36.03 0.46 -44.16
CA ARG A 95 34.70 0.44 -43.52
C ARG A 95 33.58 0.44 -44.54
N ASN A 96 33.60 1.37 -45.50
CA ASN A 96 32.55 1.45 -46.52
C ASN A 96 32.52 0.20 -47.41
N MET A 97 33.71 -0.32 -47.76
CA MET A 97 33.82 -1.57 -48.52
C MET A 97 33.26 -2.77 -47.73
N LEU A 98 33.54 -2.87 -46.44
CA LEU A 98 32.99 -3.90 -45.57
C LEU A 98 31.47 -3.82 -45.48
N LEU A 99 30.91 -2.62 -45.32
CA LEU A 99 29.46 -2.40 -45.27
C LEU A 99 28.76 -2.71 -46.59
N ALA A 100 29.43 -2.49 -47.73
CA ALA A 100 28.92 -2.88 -49.05
C ALA A 100 28.82 -4.41 -49.20
N LEU A 101 29.81 -5.15 -48.66
CA LEU A 101 29.84 -6.62 -48.70
C LEU A 101 28.94 -7.28 -47.64
N ARG A 102 28.77 -6.62 -46.49
CA ARG A 102 27.92 -7.07 -45.38
C ARG A 102 26.96 -5.96 -44.92
N PRO A 103 25.90 -5.66 -45.71
CA PRO A 103 24.95 -4.60 -45.37
C PRO A 103 24.20 -4.85 -44.06
N ASP A 104 24.13 -6.10 -43.61
CA ASP A 104 23.50 -6.52 -42.37
C ASP A 104 24.22 -6.05 -41.09
N LEU A 105 25.52 -5.71 -41.18
CA LEU A 105 26.28 -5.12 -40.06
C LEU A 105 25.72 -3.75 -39.62
N THR A 106 25.03 -3.04 -40.52
CA THR A 106 24.31 -1.78 -40.18
C THR A 106 23.11 -1.99 -39.25
N LYS A 107 22.55 -3.21 -39.20
CA LYS A 107 21.32 -3.53 -38.45
C LYS A 107 21.58 -3.86 -36.98
N TRP A 108 22.83 -3.79 -36.52
CA TRP A 108 23.26 -4.17 -35.17
C TRP A 108 22.48 -3.47 -34.05
N ARG A 109 22.29 -2.15 -34.14
CA ARG A 109 21.58 -1.35 -33.11
C ARG A 109 20.14 -1.83 -32.90
N ARG A 110 19.48 -2.30 -33.97
CA ARG A 110 18.13 -2.90 -33.90
C ARG A 110 18.14 -4.27 -33.19
N ARG A 111 19.14 -5.12 -33.43
CA ARG A 111 19.20 -6.48 -32.87
C ARG A 111 19.48 -6.50 -31.36
N ARG A 112 20.39 -5.66 -30.86
CA ARG A 112 20.72 -5.60 -29.41
C ARG A 112 19.57 -5.02 -28.58
N SER A 113 18.95 -3.93 -29.07
CA SER A 113 17.80 -3.30 -28.41
C SER A 113 16.59 -4.26 -28.31
N TYR A 114 16.30 -5.01 -29.38
CA TYR A 114 15.15 -5.91 -29.42
C TYR A 114 15.29 -7.14 -28.50
N ARG A 115 16.51 -7.67 -28.28
CA ARG A 115 16.72 -8.79 -27.34
C ARG A 115 16.56 -8.37 -25.87
N GLY A 116 17.05 -7.19 -25.51
CA GLY A 116 16.87 -6.63 -24.15
C GLY A 116 15.40 -6.33 -23.85
N LEU A 117 14.73 -5.68 -24.80
CA LEU A 117 13.30 -5.34 -24.68
C LEU A 117 12.41 -6.60 -24.60
N LYS A 118 12.69 -7.64 -25.38
CA LYS A 118 11.97 -8.92 -25.30
C LYS A 118 12.10 -9.59 -23.94
N ARG A 119 13.32 -9.64 -23.37
CA ARG A 119 13.54 -10.21 -22.04
C ARG A 119 12.82 -9.40 -20.98
N ALA A 120 12.91 -8.07 -21.03
CA ALA A 120 12.18 -7.20 -20.12
C ALA A 120 10.65 -7.38 -20.22
N ALA A 121 10.11 -7.51 -21.44
CA ALA A 121 8.68 -7.76 -21.64
C ALA A 121 8.24 -9.13 -21.08
N ILE A 122 9.04 -10.19 -21.30
CA ILE A 122 8.74 -11.53 -20.73
C ILE A 122 8.74 -11.46 -19.20
N TRP A 123 9.77 -10.86 -18.60
CA TRP A 123 9.83 -10.69 -17.15
C TRP A 123 8.69 -9.81 -16.63
N GLY A 124 8.32 -8.76 -17.36
CA GLY A 124 7.16 -7.93 -17.04
C GLY A 124 5.86 -8.72 -17.01
N VAL A 125 5.63 -9.60 -17.99
CA VAL A 125 4.46 -10.49 -18.01
C VAL A 125 4.49 -11.50 -16.87
N VAL A 126 5.65 -12.09 -16.57
CA VAL A 126 5.79 -13.05 -15.46
C VAL A 126 5.50 -12.37 -14.12
N VAL A 127 6.06 -11.18 -13.89
CA VAL A 127 5.81 -10.40 -12.67
C VAL A 127 4.33 -10.01 -12.60
N ALA A 128 3.73 -9.52 -13.68
CA ALA A 128 2.31 -9.17 -13.69
C ALA A 128 1.41 -10.39 -13.42
N ALA A 129 1.72 -11.55 -14.00
CA ALA A 129 0.99 -12.78 -13.75
C ALA A 129 1.14 -13.24 -12.29
N LEU A 130 2.35 -13.18 -11.73
CA LEU A 130 2.59 -13.54 -10.33
C LEU A 130 1.89 -12.58 -9.36
N LEU A 131 1.90 -11.28 -9.64
CA LEU A 131 1.13 -10.29 -8.89
C LEU A 131 -0.38 -10.53 -9.00
N GLY A 132 -0.87 -10.90 -10.19
CA GLY A 132 -2.27 -11.27 -10.40
C GLY A 132 -2.68 -12.51 -9.59
N VAL A 133 -1.84 -13.54 -9.57
CA VAL A 133 -2.05 -14.73 -8.72
C VAL A 133 -2.05 -14.36 -7.25
N LEU A 134 -1.08 -13.55 -6.80
CA LEU A 134 -1.02 -13.09 -5.42
C LEU A 134 -2.27 -12.29 -5.04
N TYR A 135 -2.72 -11.39 -5.92
CA TYR A 135 -3.92 -10.58 -5.73
C TYR A 135 -5.19 -11.43 -5.56
N VAL A 136 -5.31 -12.56 -6.26
CA VAL A 136 -6.47 -13.46 -6.17
C VAL A 136 -6.34 -14.45 -5.01
N ALA A 137 -5.16 -15.05 -4.82
CA ALA A 137 -4.96 -16.10 -3.82
C ALA A 137 -4.91 -15.54 -2.39
N PHE A 138 -4.37 -14.33 -2.22
CA PHE A 138 -4.14 -13.76 -0.90
C PHE A 138 -5.43 -13.45 -0.12
N PRO A 139 -6.50 -12.85 -0.70
CA PRO A 139 -7.77 -12.68 0.00
C PRO A 139 -8.40 -13.99 0.49
N ILE A 140 -8.27 -15.06 -0.30
CA ILE A 140 -8.75 -16.41 0.04
C ILE A 140 -7.95 -16.97 1.22
N LEU A 141 -6.62 -16.88 1.15
CA LEU A 141 -5.75 -17.30 2.26
C LEU A 141 -5.99 -16.49 3.52
N ALA A 142 -6.30 -15.19 3.40
CA ALA A 142 -6.62 -14.33 4.53
C ALA A 142 -7.97 -14.68 5.18
N GLU A 143 -8.97 -15.07 4.40
CA GLU A 143 -10.24 -15.59 4.92
C GLU A 143 -10.02 -16.87 5.74
N GLU A 144 -9.27 -17.82 5.17
CA GLU A 144 -8.94 -19.08 5.84
C GLU A 144 -8.12 -18.83 7.12
N ALA A 145 -7.10 -17.97 7.05
CA ALA A 145 -6.29 -17.60 8.20
C ALA A 145 -7.13 -16.90 9.28
N ALA A 146 -8.05 -16.02 8.89
CA ALA A 146 -8.98 -15.40 9.83
C ALA A 146 -9.80 -16.50 10.51
N GLN A 147 -10.48 -17.38 9.76
CA GLN A 147 -11.32 -18.44 10.33
C GLN A 147 -10.56 -19.44 11.22
N ALA A 148 -9.31 -19.78 10.87
CA ALA A 148 -8.47 -20.69 11.66
C ALA A 148 -7.89 -20.06 12.94
N THR A 149 -7.86 -18.73 13.03
CA THR A 149 -7.30 -18.03 14.20
C THR A 149 -8.22 -18.21 15.41
N PRO A 150 -7.75 -18.50 16.64
CA PRO A 150 -8.63 -18.50 17.81
C PRO A 150 -9.18 -17.09 18.12
N ARG A 151 -10.46 -16.92 18.46
CA ARG A 151 -11.07 -15.59 18.73
C ARG A 151 -10.34 -14.77 19.79
N ARG A 152 -9.94 -15.40 20.91
CA ARG A 152 -9.10 -14.77 21.95
C ARG A 152 -7.77 -14.19 21.46
N TRP A 153 -7.25 -14.63 20.32
CA TRP A 153 -6.00 -14.10 19.74
C TRP A 153 -6.21 -12.80 18.98
N GLU A 154 -7.46 -12.43 18.69
CA GLU A 154 -7.80 -11.14 18.08
C GLU A 154 -7.71 -9.99 19.09
N ALA A 155 -7.92 -10.27 20.38
CA ALA A 155 -8.01 -9.25 21.42
C ALA A 155 -6.80 -8.30 21.50
N PRO A 156 -5.53 -8.76 21.46
CA PRO A 156 -4.39 -7.84 21.52
C PRO A 156 -4.33 -6.87 20.33
N LEU A 157 -4.67 -7.37 19.14
CA LEU A 157 -4.72 -6.55 17.93
C LEU A 157 -5.87 -5.54 18.02
N GLY A 158 -7.06 -6.03 18.37
CA GLY A 158 -8.25 -5.22 18.62
C GLY A 158 -8.02 -4.07 19.60
N ASN A 159 -7.50 -4.41 20.78
CA ASN A 159 -7.19 -3.45 21.84
C ASN A 159 -6.22 -2.37 21.36
N SER A 160 -5.18 -2.76 20.63
CA SER A 160 -4.19 -1.82 20.10
C SER A 160 -4.81 -0.86 19.05
N MET A 161 -5.66 -1.39 18.17
CA MET A 161 -6.37 -0.58 17.16
C MET A 161 -7.39 0.36 17.80
N ARG A 162 -8.16 -0.14 18.78
CA ARG A 162 -9.11 0.64 19.56
C ARG A 162 -8.41 1.76 20.32
N GLU A 163 -7.35 1.46 21.07
CA GLU A 163 -6.59 2.47 21.83
C GLU A 163 -6.00 3.54 20.91
N ALA A 164 -5.38 3.14 19.79
CA ALA A 164 -4.86 4.09 18.80
C ALA A 164 -5.97 5.01 18.27
N PHE A 165 -7.14 4.46 17.96
CA PHE A 165 -8.27 5.23 17.45
C PHE A 165 -8.88 6.18 18.50
N LEU A 166 -9.11 5.68 19.72
CA LEU A 166 -9.69 6.46 20.82
C LEU A 166 -8.74 7.55 21.32
N SER A 167 -7.42 7.37 21.21
CA SER A 167 -6.44 8.42 21.56
C SER A 167 -6.57 9.68 20.70
N LEU A 168 -7.16 9.54 19.50
CA LEU A 168 -7.33 10.63 18.53
C LEU A 168 -8.76 11.17 18.48
N SER A 169 -9.70 10.54 19.18
CA SER A 169 -11.14 10.79 18.99
C SER A 169 -11.84 11.04 20.34
N PRO A 170 -12.54 12.17 20.52
CA PRO A 170 -13.32 12.40 21.72
C PRO A 170 -14.47 11.38 21.83
N THR A 171 -14.72 10.87 23.03
CA THR A 171 -15.77 9.87 23.29
C THR A 171 -16.96 10.50 24.01
N CYS A 172 -18.14 9.92 23.81
CA CYS A 172 -19.36 10.31 24.49
C CYS A 172 -19.54 9.49 25.77
N HIS A 173 -20.11 10.11 26.81
CA HIS A 173 -20.17 9.53 28.16
C HIS A 173 -21.59 9.43 28.75
N GLY A 174 -22.64 9.73 27.98
CA GLY A 174 -24.03 9.65 28.44
C GLY A 174 -24.41 8.22 28.84
N SER A 175 -24.45 7.96 30.14
CA SER A 175 -24.55 6.60 30.71
C SER A 175 -25.83 5.87 30.31
N ALA A 176 -26.97 6.55 30.27
CA ALA A 176 -28.25 5.96 29.87
C ALA A 176 -28.26 5.53 28.39
N GLY A 177 -27.72 6.36 27.50
CA GLY A 177 -27.60 6.03 26.07
C GLY A 177 -26.62 4.88 25.82
N LEU A 178 -25.47 4.88 26.50
CA LEU A 178 -24.51 3.78 26.44
C LEU A 178 -25.08 2.48 27.00
N ALA A 179 -25.86 2.55 28.09
CA ALA A 179 -26.53 1.39 28.66
C ALA A 179 -27.55 0.79 27.69
N ALA A 180 -28.34 1.63 27.00
CA ALA A 180 -29.28 1.19 25.97
C ALA A 180 -28.58 0.48 24.81
N LEU A 181 -27.47 1.03 24.30
CA LEU A 181 -26.67 0.39 23.25
C LEU A 181 -26.06 -0.94 23.71
N THR A 182 -25.54 -0.96 24.93
CA THR A 182 -24.93 -2.17 25.51
C THR A 182 -25.98 -3.27 25.65
N ALA A 183 -27.16 -2.95 26.19
CA ALA A 183 -28.27 -3.90 26.33
C ALA A 183 -28.74 -4.42 24.97
N LEU A 184 -28.86 -3.54 23.97
CA LEU A 184 -29.23 -3.91 22.61
C LEU A 184 -28.23 -4.89 22.00
N ILE A 185 -26.93 -4.62 22.10
CA ILE A 185 -25.92 -5.54 21.54
C ILE A 185 -25.85 -6.84 22.33
N SER A 186 -25.93 -6.80 23.66
CA SER A 186 -25.98 -8.03 24.46
C SER A 186 -27.19 -8.91 24.11
N ARG A 187 -28.31 -8.31 23.69
CA ARG A 187 -29.48 -9.05 23.20
C ARG A 187 -29.29 -9.64 21.80
N LEU A 188 -28.45 -9.03 20.97
CA LEU A 188 -28.17 -9.45 19.59
C LEU A 188 -26.96 -10.38 19.47
N ALA A 189 -26.01 -10.29 20.40
CA ALA A 189 -24.74 -11.01 20.37
C ALA A 189 -24.98 -12.52 20.36
N PRO A 190 -24.49 -13.25 19.34
CA PRO A 190 -24.50 -14.70 19.36
C PRO A 190 -23.46 -15.23 20.36
N ASP A 191 -23.70 -16.41 20.92
CA ASP A 191 -22.87 -17.07 21.94
C ASP A 191 -21.38 -17.17 21.54
N GLU A 192 -21.08 -17.23 20.24
CA GLU A 192 -19.71 -17.29 19.73
C GLU A 192 -18.90 -16.00 19.95
N ILE A 193 -19.54 -14.88 20.31
CA ILE A 193 -18.93 -13.54 20.52
C ILE A 193 -18.89 -13.20 22.02
N GLU A 194 -18.64 -14.19 22.88
CA GLU A 194 -18.50 -13.97 24.33
C GLU A 194 -17.04 -13.81 24.81
N ASP A 195 -16.06 -14.40 24.09
CA ASP A 195 -14.63 -14.34 24.44
C ASP A 195 -13.77 -13.93 23.24
N PRO A 196 -13.20 -12.70 23.21
CA PRO A 196 -13.22 -11.67 24.26
C PRO A 196 -14.59 -10.98 24.43
N PRO A 197 -14.87 -10.30 25.55
CA PRO A 197 -16.13 -9.59 25.74
C PRO A 197 -16.29 -8.45 24.74
N LEU A 198 -17.52 -8.25 24.27
CA LEU A 198 -17.84 -7.17 23.35
C LEU A 198 -17.73 -5.80 24.05
N THR A 199 -17.11 -4.83 23.38
CA THR A 199 -17.06 -3.44 23.84
C THR A 199 -17.66 -2.50 22.81
N LEU A 200 -18.39 -1.49 23.29
CA LEU A 200 -18.93 -0.43 22.44
C LEU A 200 -18.39 0.93 22.87
N ASP A 201 -17.91 1.69 21.90
CA ASP A 201 -17.49 3.08 22.08
C ASP A 201 -18.32 4.00 21.18
N VAL A 202 -18.79 5.12 21.74
CA VAL A 202 -19.46 6.17 20.97
C VAL A 202 -18.53 7.37 20.83
N ILE A 203 -18.32 7.80 19.59
CA ILE A 203 -17.41 8.89 19.24
C ILE A 203 -18.20 10.19 19.03
N ASP A 204 -17.73 11.26 19.65
CA ASP A 204 -18.23 12.62 19.41
C ASP A 204 -17.69 13.13 18.06
N GLY A 205 -18.26 12.61 16.97
CA GLY A 205 -17.93 13.00 15.60
C GLY A 205 -19.19 13.07 14.75
N SER A 206 -19.27 14.07 13.87
CA SER A 206 -20.41 14.28 12.97
C SER A 206 -20.45 13.31 11.77
N MET A 207 -19.41 12.49 11.63
CA MET A 207 -19.33 11.47 10.59
C MET A 207 -20.47 10.45 10.75
N VAL A 208 -21.16 10.14 9.66
CA VAL A 208 -22.17 9.07 9.63
C VAL A 208 -21.43 7.76 9.42
N ASN A 209 -21.03 7.11 10.51
CA ASN A 209 -20.28 5.86 10.46
C ASN A 209 -20.45 5.00 11.72
N ALA A 210 -20.22 3.71 11.55
CA ALA A 210 -19.96 2.73 12.59
C ALA A 210 -19.04 1.66 11.99
N PHE A 211 -18.19 1.04 12.80
CA PHE A 211 -17.33 -0.05 12.32
C PHE A 211 -16.99 -1.03 13.44
N ALA A 212 -16.78 -2.28 13.04
CA ALA A 212 -16.23 -3.34 13.88
C ALA A 212 -14.70 -3.44 13.75
N LEU A 213 -14.00 -3.70 14.87
CA LEU A 213 -12.59 -4.05 14.93
C LEU A 213 -12.40 -5.49 15.41
N PRO A 214 -11.25 -6.15 15.10
CA PRO A 214 -10.93 -7.46 15.66
C PRO A 214 -11.06 -7.47 17.19
N GLY A 215 -11.38 -8.62 17.78
CA GLY A 215 -11.48 -8.72 19.24
C GLY A 215 -12.75 -8.11 19.85
N ASN A 216 -13.84 -8.05 19.07
CA ASN A 216 -15.18 -7.69 19.51
C ASN A 216 -15.35 -6.22 19.95
N HIS A 217 -14.68 -5.29 19.28
CA HIS A 217 -14.93 -3.86 19.49
C HIS A 217 -15.83 -3.29 18.40
N ILE A 218 -16.88 -2.56 18.79
CA ILE A 218 -17.73 -1.79 17.88
C ILE A 218 -17.57 -0.31 18.22
N VAL A 219 -17.35 0.51 17.20
CA VAL A 219 -17.27 1.96 17.30
C VAL A 219 -18.45 2.56 16.56
N VAL A 220 -19.17 3.47 17.20
CA VAL A 220 -20.33 4.17 16.62
C VAL A 220 -20.08 5.68 16.68
N PHE A 221 -20.37 6.40 15.60
CA PHE A 221 -20.23 7.86 15.60
C PHE A 221 -21.56 8.53 15.93
N ARG A 222 -21.49 9.66 16.66
CA ARG A 222 -22.67 10.50 16.91
C ARG A 222 -23.41 10.85 15.63
N GLY A 223 -22.70 11.15 14.53
CA GLY A 223 -23.32 11.47 13.25
C GLY A 223 -24.27 10.38 12.72
N LEU A 224 -23.96 9.10 12.98
CA LEU A 224 -24.85 7.99 12.63
C LEU A 224 -26.13 8.00 13.48
N ILE A 225 -25.97 8.19 14.79
CA ILE A 225 -27.09 8.30 15.75
C ILE A 225 -27.95 9.54 15.43
N ASP A 226 -27.33 10.63 15.01
CA ASP A 226 -27.98 11.87 14.60
C ASP A 226 -28.82 11.68 13.33
N LYS A 227 -28.28 10.95 12.35
CA LYS A 227 -28.93 10.63 11.07
C LYS A 227 -30.10 9.64 11.22
N ALA A 228 -30.00 8.70 12.14
CA ALA A 228 -31.06 7.73 12.41
C ALA A 228 -32.31 8.41 12.99
N GLU A 229 -33.50 7.98 12.55
CA GLU A 229 -34.80 8.49 13.04
C GLU A 229 -35.48 7.55 14.03
N SER A 230 -34.99 6.32 14.18
CA SER A 230 -35.50 5.35 15.15
C SER A 230 -34.39 4.49 15.73
N GLY A 231 -34.66 3.90 16.90
CA GLY A 231 -33.78 2.88 17.49
C GLY A 231 -33.64 1.64 16.63
N ASP A 232 -34.64 1.31 15.80
CA ASP A 232 -34.59 0.18 14.87
C ASP A 232 -33.54 0.38 13.78
N GLU A 233 -33.35 1.61 13.30
CA GLU A 233 -32.30 1.94 12.32
C GLU A 233 -30.90 1.76 12.91
N VAL A 234 -30.69 2.24 14.14
CA VAL A 234 -29.43 2.02 14.86
C VAL A 234 -29.21 0.52 15.12
N ALA A 235 -30.25 -0.20 15.53
CA ALA A 235 -30.18 -1.64 15.72
C ALA A 235 -29.86 -2.39 14.42
N GLY A 236 -30.41 -1.95 13.30
CA GLY A 236 -30.08 -2.45 11.97
C GLY A 236 -28.58 -2.36 11.67
N VAL A 237 -28.00 -1.17 11.86
CA VAL A 237 -26.57 -0.95 11.67
C VAL A 237 -25.74 -1.77 12.66
N LEU A 238 -26.11 -1.81 13.93
CA LEU A 238 -25.35 -2.57 14.94
C LEU A 238 -25.40 -4.07 14.71
N ALA A 239 -26.54 -4.61 14.28
CA ALA A 239 -26.65 -6.01 13.90
C ALA A 239 -25.77 -6.34 12.68
N HIS A 240 -25.63 -5.40 11.74
CA HIS A 240 -24.71 -5.49 10.62
C HIS A 240 -23.24 -5.50 11.07
N GLU A 241 -22.83 -4.56 11.94
CA GLU A 241 -21.46 -4.54 12.49
C GLU A 241 -21.14 -5.79 13.33
N LEU A 242 -22.10 -6.26 14.11
CA LEU A 242 -21.99 -7.50 14.87
C LEU A 242 -21.86 -8.72 13.94
N ALA A 243 -22.56 -8.73 12.80
CA ALA A 243 -22.39 -9.77 11.81
C ALA A 243 -20.99 -9.76 11.17
N HIS A 244 -20.37 -8.59 10.99
CA HIS A 244 -18.95 -8.53 10.59
C HIS A 244 -18.03 -9.18 11.64
N LEU A 245 -18.28 -8.98 12.93
CA LEU A 245 -17.53 -9.65 14.01
C LEU A 245 -17.74 -11.16 14.00
N ASP A 246 -18.99 -11.60 13.84
CA ASP A 246 -19.34 -13.02 13.79
C ASP A 246 -18.57 -13.74 12.67
N LEU A 247 -18.62 -13.14 11.47
CA LEU A 247 -17.98 -13.61 10.24
C LEU A 247 -16.49 -13.29 10.15
N ARG A 248 -15.91 -12.61 11.16
CA ARG A 248 -14.47 -12.32 11.29
C ARG A 248 -13.91 -11.46 10.17
N HIS A 249 -14.78 -10.66 9.55
CA HIS A 249 -14.43 -9.73 8.48
C HIS A 249 -13.36 -8.70 8.89
N PRO A 250 -13.37 -8.11 10.11
CA PRO A 250 -12.33 -7.17 10.54
C PRO A 250 -10.94 -7.83 10.60
N LEU A 251 -10.85 -9.05 11.14
CA LEU A 251 -9.58 -9.79 11.19
C LEU A 251 -9.09 -10.14 9.78
N GLN A 252 -9.99 -10.61 8.91
CA GLN A 252 -9.66 -10.87 7.51
C GLN A 252 -9.11 -9.61 6.83
N GLY A 253 -9.77 -8.46 7.01
CA GLY A 253 -9.30 -7.17 6.49
C GLY A 253 -7.93 -6.79 7.05
N ALA A 254 -7.70 -7.01 8.36
CA ALA A 254 -6.43 -6.67 9.00
C ALA A 254 -5.28 -7.53 8.45
N ILE A 255 -5.50 -8.84 8.30
CA ILE A 255 -4.54 -9.76 7.68
C ILE A 255 -4.26 -9.31 6.25
N GLN A 256 -5.29 -8.91 5.50
CA GLN A 256 -5.13 -8.47 4.13
C GLN A 256 -4.26 -7.21 4.03
N GLN A 257 -4.57 -6.19 4.83
CA GLN A 257 -3.82 -4.93 4.81
C GLN A 257 -2.37 -5.11 5.29
N LEU A 258 -2.16 -5.89 6.36
CA LEU A 258 -0.82 -6.18 6.88
C LEU A 258 0.04 -6.98 5.91
N GLY A 259 -0.53 -8.02 5.27
CA GLY A 259 0.22 -8.84 4.31
C GLY A 259 0.49 -8.12 2.99
N VAL A 260 -0.42 -7.28 2.51
CA VAL A 260 -0.17 -6.38 1.35
C VAL A 260 0.92 -5.36 1.71
N GLY A 261 0.86 -4.75 2.89
CA GLY A 261 1.88 -3.82 3.37
C GLY A 261 3.27 -4.46 3.42
N ALA A 262 3.38 -5.65 4.01
CA ALA A 262 4.63 -6.41 4.04
C ALA A 262 5.14 -6.78 2.64
N ALA A 263 4.25 -7.22 1.74
CA ALA A 263 4.60 -7.58 0.37
C ALA A 263 5.09 -6.38 -0.45
N LEU A 264 4.45 -5.22 -0.30
CA LEU A 264 4.84 -3.99 -1.00
C LEU A 264 6.18 -3.45 -0.48
N THR A 265 6.40 -3.50 0.83
CA THR A 265 7.68 -3.14 1.46
C THR A 265 8.82 -4.02 0.94
N LEU A 266 8.62 -5.34 0.86
CA LEU A 266 9.60 -6.27 0.27
C LEU A 266 9.85 -5.99 -1.23
N ALA A 267 8.79 -5.71 -1.99
CA ALA A 267 8.89 -5.42 -3.43
C ALA A 267 9.62 -4.11 -3.74
N LEU A 268 9.53 -3.12 -2.84
CA LEU A 268 10.16 -1.80 -2.98
C LEU A 268 11.49 -1.68 -2.23
N GLY A 269 11.98 -2.75 -1.59
CA GLY A 269 13.23 -2.77 -0.85
C GLY A 269 13.21 -1.92 0.43
N GLY A 270 12.03 -1.65 0.99
CA GLY A 270 11.84 -0.89 2.21
C GLY A 270 12.07 -1.75 3.47
N SER A 271 12.38 -1.09 4.59
CA SER A 271 12.52 -1.71 5.91
C SER A 271 11.80 -0.85 6.95
N ASP A 272 10.47 -0.75 6.83
CA ASP A 272 9.65 -0.17 7.90
C ASP A 272 8.20 -0.66 7.78
N VAL A 273 7.72 -1.35 8.82
CA VAL A 273 6.33 -1.82 8.96
C VAL A 273 5.76 -1.19 10.23
N GLY A 274 5.83 0.14 10.29
CA GLY A 274 5.33 0.93 11.41
C GLY A 274 4.16 1.80 10.99
N ASN A 275 2.95 1.24 10.92
CA ASN A 275 1.74 2.06 11.04
C ASN A 275 0.46 1.22 11.24
N VAL A 276 0.18 0.88 12.51
CA VAL A 276 -1.15 0.36 12.90
C VAL A 276 -2.24 1.41 12.62
N GLY A 277 -1.92 2.71 12.68
CA GLY A 277 -2.84 3.79 12.34
C GLY A 277 -3.28 3.82 10.87
N GLN A 278 -2.45 3.35 9.92
CA GLN A 278 -2.85 3.25 8.50
C GLN A 278 -3.80 2.07 8.24
N ILE A 279 -3.80 1.05 9.12
CA ILE A 279 -4.67 -0.13 8.99
C ILE A 279 -6.15 0.28 9.18
N LEU A 280 -6.40 1.23 10.10
CA LEU A 280 -7.75 1.73 10.40
C LEU A 280 -8.41 2.47 9.23
N VAL A 281 -7.62 3.17 8.41
CA VAL A 281 -8.12 4.03 7.31
C VAL A 281 -8.49 3.20 6.06
N GLY A 282 -8.18 1.91 6.03
CA GLY A 282 -8.27 1.07 4.82
C GLY A 282 -9.26 -0.09 4.85
N PHE A 283 -10.12 -0.21 5.87
CA PHE A 283 -11.12 -1.28 5.87
C PHE A 283 -12.24 -0.98 4.88
N THR A 284 -12.17 -1.66 3.74
CA THR A 284 -13.24 -1.72 2.75
C THR A 284 -13.66 -3.17 2.62
N TYR A 285 -14.95 -3.41 2.74
CA TYR A 285 -15.48 -4.77 2.63
C TYR A 285 -15.89 -5.06 1.19
N THR A 286 -15.69 -6.31 0.78
CA THR A 286 -16.15 -6.75 -0.54
C THR A 286 -17.68 -6.87 -0.55
N ARG A 287 -18.30 -6.75 -1.73
CA ARG A 287 -19.77 -6.92 -1.86
C ARG A 287 -20.28 -8.26 -1.31
N ARG A 288 -19.46 -9.33 -1.38
CA ARG A 288 -19.78 -10.63 -0.79
C ARG A 288 -19.81 -10.57 0.74
N MET A 289 -18.85 -9.88 1.35
CA MET A 289 -18.80 -9.69 2.80
C MET A 289 -19.99 -8.87 3.29
N GLU A 290 -20.33 -7.80 2.57
CA GLU A 290 -21.54 -7.00 2.85
C GLU A 290 -22.82 -7.84 2.77
N ALA A 291 -23.00 -8.59 1.69
CA ALA A 291 -24.20 -9.44 1.53
C ALA A 291 -24.31 -10.50 2.64
N ALA A 292 -23.19 -11.06 3.09
CA ALA A 292 -23.16 -12.03 4.19
C ALA A 292 -23.47 -11.34 5.54
N ALA A 293 -22.92 -10.16 5.79
CA ALA A 293 -23.19 -9.37 6.99
C ALA A 293 -24.65 -8.89 7.04
N ASP A 294 -25.19 -8.40 5.94
CA ASP A 294 -26.60 -8.00 5.79
C ASP A 294 -27.54 -9.17 6.13
N ALA A 295 -27.32 -10.34 5.52
CA ALA A 295 -28.15 -11.52 5.74
C ALA A 295 -28.07 -12.01 7.19
N ARG A 296 -26.86 -12.02 7.77
CA ARG A 296 -26.65 -12.44 9.15
C ARG A 296 -27.22 -11.42 10.15
N GLY A 297 -27.05 -10.13 9.92
CA GLY A 297 -27.60 -9.05 10.76
C GLY A 297 -29.13 -9.09 10.81
N VAL A 298 -29.78 -9.27 9.65
CA VAL A 298 -31.24 -9.50 9.60
C VAL A 298 -31.64 -10.73 10.43
N ALA A 299 -30.92 -11.84 10.28
CA ALA A 299 -31.21 -13.06 11.04
C ALA A 299 -31.02 -12.87 12.56
N LEU A 300 -30.04 -12.08 13.01
CA LEU A 300 -29.84 -11.75 14.42
C LEU A 300 -31.01 -10.92 14.99
N LEU A 301 -31.49 -9.93 14.23
CA LEU A 301 -32.66 -9.12 14.62
C LEU A 301 -33.92 -9.97 14.72
N GLU A 302 -34.19 -10.80 13.71
CA GLU A 302 -35.34 -11.70 13.68
C GLU A 302 -35.29 -12.73 14.82
N ALA A 303 -34.11 -13.31 15.10
CA ALA A 303 -33.92 -14.24 16.21
C ALA A 303 -34.15 -13.59 17.59
N ALA A 304 -33.77 -12.32 17.74
CA ALA A 304 -34.03 -11.53 18.95
C ALA A 304 -35.49 -11.04 19.07
N GLY A 305 -36.35 -11.33 18.08
CA GLY A 305 -37.73 -10.86 18.01
C GLY A 305 -37.86 -9.35 17.78
N LEU A 306 -36.80 -8.73 17.26
CA LEU A 306 -36.74 -7.31 16.96
C LEU A 306 -37.14 -7.03 15.50
N ARG A 307 -37.47 -5.78 15.24
CA ARG A 307 -37.70 -5.28 13.89
C ARG A 307 -36.44 -5.39 13.03
N ALA A 308 -36.55 -6.08 11.90
CA ALA A 308 -35.47 -6.26 10.93
C ALA A 308 -35.54 -5.31 9.72
N ASP A 309 -36.50 -4.38 9.70
CA ASP A 309 -36.66 -3.40 8.61
C ASP A 309 -35.80 -2.14 8.76
N GLY A 310 -35.17 -1.96 9.93
CA GLY A 310 -34.37 -0.79 10.27
C GLY A 310 -33.14 -0.59 9.38
N LEU A 311 -32.42 -1.66 9.02
CA LEU A 311 -31.23 -1.56 8.18
C LEU A 311 -31.57 -1.07 6.76
N ALA A 312 -32.61 -1.65 6.15
CA ALA A 312 -33.12 -1.18 4.85
C ALA A 312 -33.65 0.25 4.91
N SER A 313 -34.33 0.63 6.00
CA SER A 313 -34.78 2.01 6.24
C SER A 313 -33.59 2.98 6.27
N PHE A 314 -32.54 2.65 7.00
CA PHE A 314 -31.33 3.47 7.09
C PHE A 314 -30.61 3.59 5.73
N PHE A 315 -30.45 2.49 4.99
CA PHE A 315 -29.87 2.54 3.64
C PHE A 315 -30.63 3.47 2.69
N ARG A 316 -31.97 3.47 2.73
CA ARG A 316 -32.78 4.37 1.89
C ARG A 316 -32.49 5.84 2.16
N LYS A 317 -32.05 6.20 3.38
CA LYS A 317 -31.67 7.57 3.75
C LYS A 317 -30.31 7.99 3.21
N LEU A 318 -29.40 7.03 3.00
CA LEU A 318 -28.07 7.30 2.43
C LEU A 318 -28.07 7.25 0.90
N LYS A 319 -29.05 6.59 0.28
CA LYS A 319 -29.17 6.47 -1.18
C LYS A 319 -29.15 7.80 -1.95
N PRO A 320 -29.79 8.89 -1.48
CA PRO A 320 -29.68 10.20 -2.15
C PRO A 320 -28.25 10.75 -2.15
N GLU A 321 -27.50 10.55 -1.06
CA GLU A 321 -26.12 11.01 -0.91
C GLU A 321 -25.19 10.22 -1.86
N GLU A 322 -25.35 8.89 -1.91
CA GLU A 322 -24.68 8.01 -2.90
C GLU A 322 -24.88 8.52 -4.34
N SER A 323 -26.13 8.85 -4.69
CA SER A 323 -26.51 9.27 -6.04
C SER A 323 -25.93 10.65 -6.42
N GLN A 324 -25.63 11.49 -5.43
CA GLN A 324 -25.03 12.81 -5.62
C GLN A 324 -23.49 12.76 -5.64
N GLY A 325 -22.89 11.57 -5.53
CA GLY A 325 -21.44 11.41 -5.41
C GLY A 325 -20.89 11.89 -4.06
N ILE A 326 -21.76 12.18 -3.10
CA ILE A 326 -21.41 12.47 -1.72
C ILE A 326 -21.47 11.12 -1.02
N LEU A 327 -20.37 10.38 -1.00
CA LEU A 327 -20.32 9.09 -0.30
C LEU A 327 -20.18 9.37 1.20
N PRO A 328 -21.18 9.04 2.05
CA PRO A 328 -20.97 9.06 3.49
C PRO A 328 -19.82 8.11 3.85
N ASP A 329 -19.08 8.41 4.92
CA ASP A 329 -17.91 7.59 5.28
C ASP A 329 -18.28 6.11 5.52
N TRP A 330 -19.47 5.83 6.04
CA TRP A 330 -19.99 4.46 6.12
C TRP A 330 -20.19 3.80 4.75
N LEU A 331 -20.64 4.54 3.75
CA LEU A 331 -20.82 3.97 2.40
C LEU A 331 -19.47 3.76 1.68
N ALA A 332 -18.46 4.55 2.04
CA ALA A 332 -17.10 4.36 1.55
C ALA A 332 -16.50 3.04 2.05
N SER A 333 -16.80 2.63 3.29
CA SER A 333 -16.43 1.30 3.81
C SER A 333 -17.39 0.17 3.40
N HIS A 334 -18.67 0.47 3.12
CA HIS A 334 -19.74 -0.50 2.84
C HIS A 334 -20.56 -0.22 1.56
N PRO A 335 -20.04 -0.50 0.35
CA PRO A 335 -20.65 -0.10 -0.92
C PRO A 335 -21.91 -0.89 -1.32
N GLY A 336 -22.76 -0.30 -2.18
CA GLY A 336 -23.78 -1.02 -2.97
C GLY A 336 -25.22 -0.96 -2.45
N LEU A 337 -25.72 0.22 -2.05
CA LEU A 337 -27.00 0.34 -1.34
C LEU A 337 -28.22 -0.22 -2.10
N ALA A 338 -28.28 -0.07 -3.42
CA ALA A 338 -29.46 -0.49 -4.19
C ALA A 338 -29.75 -2.00 -4.07
N GLU A 339 -28.71 -2.82 -4.15
CA GLU A 339 -28.80 -4.29 -4.01
C GLU A 339 -29.08 -4.68 -2.55
N ARG A 340 -28.40 -4.02 -1.61
CA ARG A 340 -28.54 -4.28 -0.17
C ARG A 340 -29.91 -3.91 0.38
N ILE A 341 -30.51 -2.81 -0.07
CA ILE A 341 -31.89 -2.43 0.27
C ILE A 341 -32.84 -3.55 -0.16
N ALA A 342 -32.69 -4.09 -1.37
CA ALA A 342 -33.56 -5.16 -1.85
C ALA A 342 -33.37 -6.46 -1.06
N ALA A 343 -32.15 -6.77 -0.63
CA ALA A 343 -31.83 -7.97 0.14
C ALA A 343 -32.33 -7.91 1.61
N THR A 344 -32.27 -6.71 2.20
CA THR A 344 -32.60 -6.45 3.61
C THR A 344 -34.01 -5.93 3.84
N ASP A 345 -34.80 -5.74 2.77
CA ASP A 345 -36.17 -5.26 2.92
C ASP A 345 -37.02 -6.30 3.67
N ARG A 346 -37.52 -5.89 4.84
CA ARG A 346 -38.33 -6.73 5.72
C ARG A 346 -39.58 -5.96 6.11
N PRO A 347 -40.70 -6.65 6.37
CA PRO A 347 -41.86 -6.00 6.92
C PRO A 347 -41.56 -5.45 8.32
N ALA A 348 -42.24 -4.38 8.69
CA ALA A 348 -42.17 -3.74 10.01
C ALA A 348 -42.83 -4.59 11.10
N THR A 349 -42.30 -5.80 11.34
CA THR A 349 -42.80 -6.78 12.29
C THR A 349 -41.77 -7.06 13.37
N GLY A 350 -42.22 -7.28 14.61
CA GLY A 350 -41.36 -7.49 15.78
C GLY A 350 -41.45 -6.34 16.78
N MET A 351 -40.70 -6.44 17.87
CA MET A 351 -40.58 -5.37 18.85
C MET A 351 -39.63 -4.29 18.36
N HIS A 352 -39.88 -3.04 18.78
CA HIS A 352 -38.90 -1.98 18.62
C HIS A 352 -37.62 -2.33 19.38
N ALA A 353 -36.48 -2.03 18.77
CA ALA A 353 -35.17 -2.35 19.33
C ALA A 353 -34.82 -1.51 20.56
N LEU A 354 -35.32 -0.27 20.61
CA LEU A 354 -35.23 0.64 21.75
C LEU A 354 -36.61 1.21 22.03
N ASP A 355 -36.95 1.37 23.31
CA ASP A 355 -38.14 2.11 23.70
C ASP A 355 -37.96 3.63 23.53
N THR A 356 -39.01 4.40 23.86
CA THR A 356 -38.99 5.86 23.68
C THR A 356 -37.99 6.57 24.60
N GLU A 357 -37.77 6.05 25.81
CA GLU A 357 -36.83 6.62 26.77
C GLU A 357 -35.39 6.28 26.40
N GLU A 358 -35.13 5.01 26.08
CA GLU A 358 -33.85 4.52 25.58
C GLU A 358 -33.43 5.26 24.30
N TRP A 359 -34.37 5.45 23.36
CA TRP A 359 -34.10 6.21 22.14
C TRP A 359 -33.76 7.68 22.44
N ARG A 360 -34.50 8.33 23.35
CA ARG A 360 -34.20 9.70 23.76
C ARG A 360 -32.83 9.79 24.45
N ALA A 361 -32.52 8.84 25.33
CA ALA A 361 -31.23 8.77 26.03
C ALA A 361 -30.08 8.56 25.04
N LEU A 362 -30.26 7.71 24.03
CA LEU A 362 -29.30 7.50 22.96
C LEU A 362 -29.06 8.79 22.15
N LYS A 363 -30.12 9.53 21.78
CA LYS A 363 -29.97 10.83 21.10
C LYS A 363 -29.22 11.86 21.95
N ALA A 364 -29.25 11.73 23.28
CA ALA A 364 -28.53 12.58 24.22
C ALA A 364 -27.16 12.01 24.65
N VAL A 365 -26.67 10.91 24.06
CA VAL A 365 -25.47 10.20 24.55
C VAL A 365 -24.20 11.06 24.58
N CYS A 366 -24.11 12.07 23.72
CA CYS A 366 -23.01 13.03 23.64
C CYS A 366 -23.37 14.42 24.19
N ALA A 367 -24.54 14.59 24.80
CA ALA A 367 -24.88 15.85 25.44
C ALA A 367 -23.91 16.08 26.61
N LYS A 368 -23.38 17.30 26.71
CA LYS A 368 -22.61 17.70 27.90
C LYS A 368 -23.59 17.78 29.07
N ASP A 369 -23.33 17.05 30.14
CA ASP A 369 -24.19 17.05 31.32
C ASP A 369 -24.47 18.50 31.76
N ALA A 370 -25.75 18.86 31.85
CA ALA A 370 -26.18 20.16 32.37
C ALA A 370 -25.99 20.29 33.90
N THR A 371 -25.23 19.38 34.51
CA THR A 371 -24.90 19.37 35.94
C THR A 371 -23.46 19.83 36.17
N GLY A 372 -23.11 20.98 35.60
CA GLY A 372 -22.09 21.87 36.15
C GLY A 372 -22.77 22.89 37.07
N ALA A 373 -23.44 22.42 38.12
CA ALA A 373 -23.87 23.29 39.20
C ALA A 373 -22.61 23.78 39.92
N SER A 374 -22.15 24.96 39.52
CA SER A 374 -21.21 25.79 40.25
C SER A 374 -21.68 25.89 41.71
N THR A 375 -21.01 25.17 42.60
CA THR A 375 -21.00 25.48 44.03
C THR A 375 -19.76 26.32 44.30
N GLY A 376 -20.00 27.61 44.51
CA GLY A 376 -19.09 28.52 45.20
C GLY A 376 -18.02 29.16 44.33
N ASP A 377 -18.26 30.40 43.90
CA ASP A 377 -17.63 31.50 44.63
C ASP A 377 -18.45 32.77 44.44
N THR A 378 -18.88 33.33 45.57
CA THR A 378 -19.51 34.66 45.65
C THR A 378 -18.44 35.71 45.46
N ASP A 379 -18.70 36.58 44.48
CA ASP A 379 -18.29 37.98 44.35
C ASP A 379 -17.35 38.53 45.45
N GLU A 380 -16.09 38.79 45.08
CA GLU A 380 -15.40 39.99 45.55
C GLU A 380 -14.97 40.86 44.37
N GLU A 381 -15.54 42.05 44.39
CA GLU A 381 -15.40 43.16 43.48
C GLU A 381 -14.02 43.83 43.60
N SER A 382 -13.31 44.02 42.48
CA SER A 382 -12.31 45.10 42.35
C SER A 382 -11.89 45.31 40.90
N THR A 383 -12.49 46.32 40.29
CA THR A 383 -11.91 47.30 39.34
C THR A 383 -10.63 46.93 38.57
N ALA A 384 -10.76 46.83 37.25
CA ALA A 384 -9.65 47.09 36.32
C ALA A 384 -9.22 48.56 36.36
N PRO A 385 -7.97 48.87 35.98
CA PRO A 385 -7.85 49.47 34.66
C PRO A 385 -6.73 48.90 33.79
N ASP A 386 -7.07 48.98 32.51
CA ASP A 386 -6.30 48.96 31.28
C ASP A 386 -4.93 49.65 31.33
N ALA A 387 -3.91 49.03 30.70
CA ALA A 387 -2.93 49.69 29.82
C ALA A 387 -1.73 48.77 29.48
N GLY A 388 -1.57 48.50 28.18
CA GLY A 388 -0.39 48.97 27.46
C GLY A 388 0.96 48.24 27.61
N ALA A 389 1.31 47.54 26.52
CA ALA A 389 2.61 47.58 25.84
C ALA A 389 3.86 46.94 26.49
N GLY A 390 4.67 46.32 25.61
CA GLY A 390 6.12 46.35 25.77
C GLY A 390 6.82 45.00 25.82
N THR A 391 7.13 44.47 24.63
CA THR A 391 8.44 43.94 24.20
C THR A 391 9.49 43.65 25.28
N SER A 392 10.07 42.45 25.29
CA SER A 392 11.53 42.21 25.19
C SER A 392 11.91 40.72 25.33
N THR A 393 12.21 40.12 24.18
CA THR A 393 13.41 39.36 23.80
C THR A 393 14.31 38.67 24.86
N THR A 394 14.67 37.42 24.51
CA THR A 394 15.97 36.72 24.71
C THR A 394 16.20 36.01 26.05
N THR A 395 16.41 34.69 26.04
CA THR A 395 17.74 34.01 25.93
C THR A 395 17.63 32.60 26.54
N ALA A 396 17.88 31.54 25.76
CA ALA A 396 18.32 30.22 26.22
C ALA A 396 19.79 30.32 26.75
N PRO A 397 20.51 29.28 27.25
CA PRO A 397 20.28 27.83 27.12
C PRO A 397 20.76 26.99 28.35
N SER A 398 21.06 25.71 28.10
CA SER A 398 21.77 24.70 28.93
C SER A 398 20.93 24.02 30.03
N GLY A 399 20.85 22.71 30.16
CA GLY A 399 21.59 21.59 29.57
C GLY A 399 21.98 20.63 30.69
N SER A 400 21.50 19.38 30.70
CA SER A 400 22.22 18.27 31.34
C SER A 400 21.68 16.91 30.87
N THR A 401 22.55 16.20 30.19
CA THR A 401 22.61 14.75 29.95
C THR A 401 22.87 13.97 31.24
N THR A 402 22.35 12.75 31.36
CA THR A 402 23.01 11.54 31.92
C THR A 402 22.09 10.33 31.65
N GLU A 403 22.40 9.43 30.72
CA GLU A 403 23.34 8.29 30.71
C GLU A 403 22.79 6.98 31.31
N ASN A 404 22.92 5.94 30.47
CA ASN A 404 22.56 4.54 30.66
C ASN A 404 23.41 3.81 31.71
N ALA A 405 22.88 2.72 32.30
CA ALA A 405 23.53 1.39 32.30
C ALA A 405 22.61 0.27 32.86
N PRO A 406 22.72 -0.98 32.34
CA PRO A 406 21.96 -2.16 32.78
C PRO A 406 22.80 -3.18 33.60
N ALA A 407 22.15 -4.07 34.35
CA ALA A 407 22.70 -5.31 34.91
C ALA A 407 21.54 -6.30 35.20
N SER A 408 21.42 -7.45 34.52
CA SER A 408 22.10 -8.75 34.68
C SER A 408 21.41 -9.72 35.67
N GLY A 409 21.05 -10.91 35.15
CA GLY A 409 21.25 -12.20 35.84
C GLY A 409 20.11 -12.76 36.69
N GLY A 410 19.63 -13.97 36.32
CA GLY A 410 18.74 -14.77 37.18
C GLY A 410 18.17 -16.02 36.52
N ASN A 411 19.00 -17.04 36.32
CA ASN A 411 18.62 -18.38 35.88
C ASN A 411 18.13 -19.21 37.07
N ALA A 412 16.95 -19.82 37.00
CA ALA A 412 16.51 -20.83 37.97
C ALA A 412 15.66 -21.92 37.28
N GLN A 413 16.22 -23.14 37.29
CA GLN A 413 15.57 -24.41 37.00
C GLN A 413 14.61 -24.84 38.11
N GLN A 414 13.78 -25.85 37.80
CA GLN A 414 12.91 -26.71 38.63
C GLN A 414 11.44 -26.26 38.63
N GLY A 415 10.42 -27.08 38.35
CA GLY A 415 10.35 -28.52 38.15
C GLY A 415 8.95 -28.95 37.63
N LYS A 416 8.90 -30.13 37.03
CA LYS A 416 7.69 -30.90 36.66
C LYS A 416 6.85 -31.24 37.92
N PRO A 417 5.53 -31.44 37.78
CA PRO A 417 5.06 -32.83 37.83
C PRO A 417 3.89 -33.20 36.88
N ARG A 418 4.01 -34.46 36.47
CA ARG A 418 3.06 -35.53 36.12
C ARG A 418 1.57 -35.22 35.82
N LYS A 419 1.20 -35.81 34.67
CA LYS A 419 -0.12 -36.34 34.28
C LYS A 419 -0.82 -37.12 35.41
N SER A 420 -2.15 -36.97 35.46
CA SER A 420 -3.09 -38.04 35.81
C SER A 420 -4.43 -37.80 35.10
N VAL A 421 -4.74 -38.73 34.20
CA VAL A 421 -6.06 -38.97 33.59
C VAL A 421 -6.71 -40.09 34.41
N PRO A 422 -8.04 -40.09 34.55
CA PRO A 422 -8.82 -41.18 33.98
C PRO A 422 -9.80 -40.70 32.89
#